data_AF-A0A9W7EM91-F1
#
_entry.id   AF-A0A9W7EM91-F1
#
_cell.length_a   1.000
_cell.length_b   1.000
_cell.length_c   1.000
_cell.angle_alpha   90.00
_cell.angle_beta   90.00
_cell.angle_gamma   90.00
#
_symmetry.space_group_name_H-M   'P 1'
#
loop_
_entity.id
_entity.type
_entity.pdbx_description
1 polymer ?
#
loop_
_entity_poly.entity_id
_entity_poly.type
_entity_poly.pdbx_seq_one_letter_code
_entity_poly.pdbx_strand_id
1 'polypeptide(L)'
;MCFTNPQPPPPSPQVKHGRAKKGRSSSRRNKAMKGSHQVPKYKNPKGLFKDAEVKATWDPKMSARKNLSKLGLAGAANDDIKRPSQQAFETIGALDPVELYDVPADGRVRAKKKHSDILLPMSVSKQEYIVKNVTKHGTNFKKMSMDIKTNIEQETARQLEKLWLKFKGLKEEERVVDWGERVEELLEEEE
;
A
#
# COMPACT_ATOMS: atom_id res chain seq x y z
N MET A 1 87.18 14.33 14.08
CA MET A 1 86.16 14.07 15.11
C MET A 1 84.81 14.26 14.46
N CYS A 2 84.11 13.16 14.14
CA CYS A 2 82.85 13.20 13.40
C CYS A 2 81.70 13.24 14.41
N PHE A 3 80.94 14.34 14.43
CA PHE A 3 79.77 14.51 15.28
C PHE A 3 78.60 13.68 14.72
N THR A 4 78.21 12.63 15.43
CA THR A 4 76.96 11.90 15.17
C THR A 4 75.80 12.69 15.77
N ASN A 5 74.94 13.21 14.90
CA ASN A 5 73.75 13.97 15.29
C ASN A 5 72.69 12.97 15.81
N PRO A 6 72.17 13.11 17.04
CA PRO A 6 71.21 12.15 17.58
C PRO A 6 69.88 12.20 16.84
N GLN A 7 69.35 11.03 16.47
CA GLN A 7 68.03 10.89 15.84
C GLN A 7 66.93 11.41 16.77
N PRO A 8 65.93 12.16 16.24
CA PRO A 8 64.76 12.56 17.02
C PRO A 8 63.86 11.35 17.33
N PRO A 9 63.18 11.35 18.48
CA PRO A 9 62.30 10.25 18.88
C PRO A 9 61.08 10.13 17.96
N PRO A 10 60.50 8.92 17.81
CA PRO A 10 59.34 8.70 16.96
C PRO A 10 58.10 9.42 17.50
N PRO A 11 57.22 9.93 16.62
CA PRO A 11 56.02 10.63 17.02
C PRO A 11 55.04 9.70 17.74
N SER A 12 54.44 10.19 18.84
CA SER A 12 53.44 9.47 19.63
C SER A 12 52.18 9.16 18.81
N PRO A 13 51.49 8.03 19.04
CA PRO A 13 50.29 7.67 18.29
C PRO A 13 49.16 8.67 18.56
N GLN A 14 48.73 9.37 17.50
CA GLN A 14 47.61 10.30 17.56
C GLN A 14 46.30 9.54 17.82
N VAL A 15 45.63 9.89 18.92
CA VAL A 15 44.27 9.42 19.25
C VAL A 15 43.31 9.95 18.18
N LYS A 16 42.71 9.06 17.38
CA LYS A 16 41.71 9.43 16.37
C LYS A 16 40.41 9.82 17.07
N HIS A 17 40.18 11.11 17.25
CA HIS A 17 38.87 11.59 17.68
C HIS A 17 37.82 11.23 16.63
N GLY A 18 36.86 10.39 17.03
CA GLY A 18 35.77 9.93 16.19
C GLY A 18 35.01 11.10 15.58
N ARG A 19 34.78 11.01 14.27
CA ARG A 19 33.96 11.93 13.47
C ARG A 19 32.59 12.11 14.14
N ALA A 20 32.34 13.29 14.68
CA ALA A 20 31.04 13.65 15.24
C ALA A 20 29.93 13.37 14.20
N LYS A 21 29.01 12.45 14.50
CA LYS A 21 27.81 12.21 13.69
C LYS A 21 27.05 13.53 13.59
N LYS A 22 27.00 14.13 12.40
CA LYS A 22 26.06 15.20 12.08
C LYS A 22 24.67 14.71 12.49
N GLY A 23 24.13 15.29 13.56
CA GLY A 23 22.76 15.07 13.97
C GLY A 23 21.85 15.33 12.77
N ARG A 24 20.91 14.42 12.54
CA ARG A 24 19.80 14.64 11.61
C ARG A 24 18.99 15.82 12.16
N SER A 25 19.36 17.05 11.78
CA SER A 25 18.51 18.20 11.98
C SER A 25 17.26 17.98 11.12
N SER A 26 16.19 17.74 11.86
CA SER A 26 14.79 17.86 11.47
C SER A 26 14.55 18.63 10.17
N SER A 27 14.13 17.87 9.15
CA SER A 27 12.88 18.08 8.43
C SER A 27 12.15 19.39 8.79
N ARG A 28 12.58 20.50 8.19
CA ARG A 28 11.81 21.74 7.99
C ARG A 28 12.56 22.67 7.05
N ARG A 29 13.05 22.12 5.94
CA ARG A 29 13.39 22.96 4.79
C ARG A 29 12.05 23.30 4.13
N ASN A 30 11.46 24.40 4.58
CA ASN A 30 10.37 25.06 3.89
C ASN A 30 10.75 25.14 2.42
N LYS A 31 10.14 24.28 1.59
CA LYS A 31 10.09 24.50 0.15
C LYS A 31 9.27 25.77 0.01
N ALA A 32 9.95 26.91 0.01
CA ALA A 32 9.42 28.11 -0.60
C ALA A 32 8.91 27.67 -1.97
N MET A 33 7.60 27.78 -2.19
CA MET A 33 6.99 27.60 -3.51
C MET A 33 7.46 28.75 -4.40
N LYS A 34 8.74 28.69 -4.78
CA LYS A 34 9.33 29.53 -5.81
C LYS A 34 9.03 28.88 -7.14
N GLY A 35 8.05 29.45 -7.82
CA GLY A 35 7.63 29.06 -9.15
C GLY A 35 6.13 29.15 -9.23
N SER A 36 5.63 30.32 -9.64
CA SER A 36 4.35 30.44 -10.35
C SER A 36 4.21 29.21 -11.23
N HIS A 37 3.32 28.29 -10.86
CA HIS A 37 3.02 27.13 -11.69
C HIS A 37 2.62 27.69 -13.06
N GLN A 38 3.49 27.54 -14.05
CA GLN A 38 3.02 27.47 -15.43
C GLN A 38 2.09 26.27 -15.44
N VAL A 39 0.80 26.55 -15.24
CA VAL A 39 -0.24 25.54 -15.14
C VAL A 39 -0.04 24.63 -16.34
N PRO A 40 0.14 23.32 -16.17
CA PRO A 40 0.24 22.43 -17.31
C PRO A 40 -1.03 22.66 -18.12
N LYS A 41 -0.88 23.37 -19.25
CA LYS A 41 -1.95 23.62 -20.22
C LYS A 41 -2.61 22.28 -20.42
N TYR A 42 -3.94 22.22 -20.37
CA TYR A 42 -4.72 21.03 -20.66
C TYR A 42 -4.52 20.73 -22.16
N LYS A 43 -3.32 20.25 -22.50
CA LYS A 43 -2.85 20.02 -23.84
C LYS A 43 -3.84 19.06 -24.45
N ASN A 44 -4.46 19.48 -25.55
CA ASN A 44 -5.24 18.60 -26.37
C ASN A 44 -4.34 17.39 -26.72
N PRO A 45 -4.68 16.17 -26.27
CA PRO A 45 -3.91 15.01 -26.68
C PRO A 45 -4.03 14.89 -28.20
N LYS A 46 -2.91 15.11 -28.90
CA LYS A 46 -2.87 15.10 -30.37
C LYS A 46 -3.47 13.77 -30.86
N GLY A 47 -4.55 13.86 -31.63
CA GLY A 47 -5.22 12.70 -32.23
C GLY A 47 -6.42 12.13 -31.46
N LEU A 48 -6.79 12.69 -30.29
CA LEU A 48 -7.91 12.16 -29.51
C LEU A 48 -9.29 12.62 -30.02
N PHE A 49 -9.41 13.86 -30.49
CA PHE A 49 -10.64 14.35 -31.08
C PHE A 49 -10.65 14.06 -32.58
N LYS A 50 -11.50 13.12 -32.99
CA LYS A 50 -11.78 12.82 -34.40
C LYS A 50 -12.66 13.88 -35.05
N ASP A 51 -13.54 14.50 -34.26
CA ASP A 51 -14.49 15.51 -34.73
C ASP A 51 -13.84 16.88 -34.86
N ALA A 52 -14.02 17.51 -36.02
CA ALA A 52 -13.44 18.82 -36.34
C ALA A 52 -14.01 19.94 -35.45
N GLU A 53 -15.29 19.86 -35.09
CA GLU A 53 -16.01 20.87 -34.29
C GLU A 53 -15.51 20.91 -32.83
N VAL A 54 -15.29 19.73 -32.25
CA VAL A 54 -14.73 19.59 -30.88
C VAL A 54 -13.32 20.15 -30.84
N LYS A 55 -12.52 19.87 -31.88
CA LYS A 55 -11.14 20.37 -31.99
C LYS A 55 -11.09 21.89 -32.13
N ALA A 56 -12.04 22.50 -32.85
CA ALA A 56 -12.14 23.95 -33.02
C ALA A 56 -12.55 24.66 -31.71
N THR A 57 -13.42 24.02 -30.92
CA THR A 57 -14.01 24.63 -29.72
C THR A 57 -13.13 24.47 -28.46
N TRP A 58 -12.21 23.49 -28.45
CA TRP A 58 -11.38 23.14 -27.31
C TRP A 58 -10.27 24.17 -26.99
N ASP A 59 -10.32 24.78 -25.80
CA ASP A 59 -9.28 25.71 -25.35
C ASP A 59 -8.27 25.02 -24.40
N PRO A 60 -6.98 24.88 -24.77
CA PRO A 60 -5.96 24.25 -23.93
C PRO A 60 -5.60 25.04 -22.66
N LYS A 61 -6.06 26.29 -22.53
CA LYS A 61 -5.89 27.10 -21.31
C LYS A 61 -6.98 26.83 -20.28
N MET A 62 -8.09 26.23 -20.68
CA MET A 62 -9.21 25.92 -19.80
C MET A 62 -9.16 24.47 -19.33
N SER A 63 -9.65 24.22 -18.12
CA SER A 63 -9.81 22.86 -17.59
C SER A 63 -10.76 22.04 -18.46
N ALA A 64 -10.52 20.73 -18.56
CA ALA A 64 -11.37 19.80 -19.30
C ALA A 64 -12.87 19.94 -18.96
N ARG A 65 -13.22 20.09 -17.67
CA ARG A 65 -14.62 20.31 -17.23
C ARG A 65 -15.26 21.54 -17.85
N LYS A 66 -14.53 22.66 -17.96
CA LYS A 66 -15.03 23.89 -18.58
C LYS A 66 -15.15 23.77 -20.10
N ASN A 67 -14.19 23.11 -20.76
CA ASN A 67 -14.27 22.83 -22.19
C ASN A 67 -15.46 21.94 -22.53
N LEU A 68 -15.68 20.89 -21.73
CA LEU A 68 -16.85 20.01 -21.88
C LEU A 68 -18.15 20.78 -21.65
N SER A 69 -18.20 21.64 -20.63
CA SER A 69 -19.39 22.48 -20.38
C SER A 69 -19.69 23.43 -21.55
N LYS A 70 -18.66 23.98 -22.21
CA LYS A 70 -18.79 24.81 -23.41
C LYS A 70 -19.35 24.02 -24.61
N LEU A 71 -19.12 22.72 -24.65
CA LEU A 71 -19.69 21.79 -25.62
C LEU A 71 -21.08 21.26 -25.20
N GLY A 72 -21.65 21.74 -24.08
CA GLY A 72 -22.91 21.23 -23.53
C GLY A 72 -22.78 19.87 -22.83
N LEU A 73 -21.56 19.40 -22.57
CA LEU A 73 -21.28 18.10 -21.94
C LEU A 73 -20.99 18.24 -20.44
N ALA A 74 -21.48 17.29 -19.66
CA ALA A 74 -21.14 17.19 -18.25
C ALA A 74 -19.67 16.79 -18.09
N GLY A 75 -18.86 17.66 -17.47
CA GLY A 75 -17.44 17.38 -17.24
C GLY A 75 -17.14 16.32 -16.18
N ALA A 76 -18.16 15.87 -15.45
CA ALA A 76 -18.06 14.79 -14.47
C ALA A 76 -19.38 14.02 -14.37
N ALA A 77 -19.58 13.10 -15.32
CA ALA A 77 -20.83 12.36 -15.49
C ALA A 77 -21.22 11.45 -14.31
N ASN A 78 -20.24 11.04 -13.48
CA ASN A 78 -20.43 10.09 -12.37
C ASN A 78 -20.05 10.70 -11.00
N ASP A 79 -20.02 12.03 -10.88
CA ASP A 79 -19.71 12.69 -9.60
C ASP A 79 -20.81 12.47 -8.56
N ASP A 80 -22.05 12.29 -9.01
CA ASP A 80 -23.23 11.94 -8.22
C ASP A 80 -23.10 10.59 -7.50
N ILE A 81 -22.60 9.56 -8.19
CA ILE A 81 -22.38 8.21 -7.63
C ILE A 81 -21.30 8.23 -6.52
N LYS A 82 -20.35 9.16 -6.61
CA LYS A 82 -19.26 9.30 -5.63
C LYS A 82 -19.62 10.14 -4.41
N ARG A 83 -20.79 10.79 -4.40
CA ARG A 83 -21.24 11.53 -3.22
C ARG A 83 -21.53 10.50 -2.12
N PRO A 84 -20.98 10.67 -0.90
CA PRO A 84 -21.42 9.86 0.22
C PRO A 84 -22.94 10.00 0.36
N SER A 85 -23.62 8.87 0.61
CA SER A 85 -25.08 8.70 0.60
C SER A 85 -25.87 9.63 1.53
N GLN A 86 -25.21 10.53 2.26
CA GLN A 86 -25.82 11.49 3.16
C GLN A 86 -26.63 12.58 2.43
N GLN A 87 -26.37 12.87 1.16
CA GLN A 87 -27.19 13.80 0.35
C GLN A 87 -28.33 13.14 -0.43
N ALA A 88 -28.38 11.80 -0.50
CA ALA A 88 -29.43 11.10 -1.24
C ALA A 88 -30.81 11.17 -0.56
N PHE A 89 -30.89 11.68 0.68
CA PHE A 89 -32.14 11.82 1.41
C PHE A 89 -32.96 13.08 1.02
N GLU A 90 -32.33 14.09 0.42
CA GLU A 90 -33.00 15.39 0.19
C GLU A 90 -33.60 15.54 -1.22
N THR A 91 -33.26 14.67 -2.17
CA THR A 91 -33.73 14.76 -3.57
C THR A 91 -34.52 13.56 -4.07
N ILE A 92 -35.06 12.74 -3.17
CA ILE A 92 -36.12 11.79 -3.52
C ILE A 92 -37.43 12.52 -3.24
N GLY A 93 -37.83 13.40 -4.17
CA GLY A 93 -39.24 13.75 -4.31
C GLY A 93 -40.02 12.45 -4.43
N ALA A 94 -41.14 12.36 -3.73
CA ALA A 94 -42.01 11.19 -3.59
C ALA A 94 -42.12 10.38 -4.89
N LEU A 95 -41.22 9.42 -5.06
CA LEU A 95 -41.34 8.36 -6.03
C LEU A 95 -42.07 7.25 -5.31
N ASP A 96 -43.15 6.77 -5.92
CA ASP A 96 -43.90 5.62 -5.44
C ASP A 96 -42.92 4.50 -5.08
N PRO A 97 -43.14 3.78 -3.97
CA PRO A 97 -42.26 2.71 -3.54
C PRO A 97 -42.21 1.65 -4.65
N VAL A 98 -41.19 1.74 -5.49
CA VAL A 98 -40.75 0.67 -6.39
C VAL A 98 -40.57 -0.54 -5.48
N GLU A 99 -41.34 -1.59 -5.74
CA GLU A 99 -41.33 -2.85 -4.99
C GLU A 99 -39.89 -3.22 -4.64
N LEU A 100 -39.52 -3.10 -3.36
CA LEU A 100 -38.25 -3.62 -2.87
C LEU A 100 -38.35 -5.14 -2.97
N TYR A 101 -37.84 -5.71 -4.05
CA TYR A 101 -37.67 -7.15 -4.16
C TYR A 101 -36.70 -7.61 -3.08
N ASP A 102 -37.07 -8.64 -2.32
CA ASP A 102 -36.17 -9.35 -1.42
C ASP A 102 -35.03 -9.97 -2.24
N VAL A 103 -33.92 -9.27 -2.35
CA VAL A 103 -32.70 -9.81 -2.93
C VAL A 103 -32.19 -10.88 -1.96
N PRO A 104 -32.04 -12.15 -2.41
CA PRO A 104 -31.44 -13.18 -1.57
C PRO A 104 -30.06 -12.70 -1.07
N ALA A 105 -29.80 -12.88 0.22
CA ALA A 105 -28.55 -12.47 0.88
C ALA A 105 -27.27 -13.10 0.27
N ASP A 106 -27.44 -13.99 -0.71
CA ASP A 106 -26.39 -14.62 -1.52
C ASP A 106 -25.63 -13.63 -2.41
N GLY A 107 -26.13 -12.40 -2.54
CA GLY A 107 -25.36 -11.26 -3.05
C GLY A 107 -24.21 -10.93 -2.11
N ARG A 108 -23.08 -11.65 -2.23
CA ARG A 108 -21.83 -11.46 -1.47
C ARG A 108 -21.28 -10.04 -1.65
N VAL A 109 -21.86 -9.07 -0.95
CA VAL A 109 -21.22 -7.82 -0.61
C VAL A 109 -20.13 -8.20 0.39
N ARG A 110 -18.86 -8.14 -0.02
CA ARG A 110 -17.74 -8.41 0.89
C ARG A 110 -17.95 -7.57 2.15
N ALA A 111 -18.16 -8.23 3.29
CA ALA A 111 -18.32 -7.54 4.56
C ALA A 111 -17.12 -6.59 4.74
N LYS A 112 -17.39 -5.34 5.11
CA LYS A 112 -16.33 -4.38 5.43
C LYS A 112 -15.48 -4.98 6.54
N LYS A 113 -14.16 -4.95 6.38
CA LYS A 113 -13.22 -5.41 7.42
C LYS A 113 -13.54 -4.69 8.72
N LYS A 114 -13.56 -5.43 9.85
CA LYS A 114 -13.75 -4.82 11.17
C LYS A 114 -12.52 -3.98 11.49
N HIS A 115 -12.68 -2.94 12.30
CA HIS A 115 -11.56 -2.08 12.71
C HIS A 115 -10.46 -2.88 13.41
N SER A 116 -10.83 -3.90 14.20
CA SER A 116 -9.90 -4.84 14.83
C SER A 116 -9.00 -5.55 13.81
N ASP A 117 -9.56 -5.98 12.68
CA ASP A 117 -8.81 -6.71 11.64
C ASP A 117 -7.81 -5.81 10.90
N ILE A 118 -8.06 -4.49 10.90
CA ILE A 118 -7.19 -3.50 10.29
C ILE A 118 -5.99 -3.19 11.19
N LEU A 119 -6.17 -3.25 12.50
CA LEU A 119 -5.10 -2.99 13.48
C LEU A 119 -4.10 -4.13 13.60
N LEU A 120 -4.52 -5.36 13.28
CA LEU A 120 -3.63 -6.53 13.35
C LEU A 120 -2.53 -6.45 12.29
N PRO A 121 -1.25 -6.72 12.65
CA PRO A 121 -0.16 -6.80 11.69
C PRO A 121 -0.40 -7.83 10.59
N MET A 122 -1.11 -8.90 10.91
CA MET A 122 -1.55 -9.95 9.99
C MET A 122 -3.01 -10.31 10.24
N SER A 123 -3.82 -10.34 9.18
CA SER A 123 -5.22 -10.77 9.26
C SER A 123 -5.34 -12.21 9.74
N VAL A 124 -6.34 -12.49 10.58
CA VAL A 124 -6.63 -13.82 11.14
C VAL A 124 -6.69 -14.90 10.06
N SER A 125 -7.41 -14.66 8.95
CA SER A 125 -7.50 -15.63 7.85
C SER A 125 -6.15 -15.98 7.22
N LYS A 126 -5.17 -15.05 7.22
CA LYS A 126 -3.81 -15.33 6.74
C LYS A 126 -2.98 -16.11 7.76
N GLN A 127 -3.23 -15.90 9.05
CA GLN A 127 -2.64 -16.71 10.12
C GLN A 127 -3.15 -18.16 10.02
N GLU A 128 -4.47 -18.37 9.92
CA GLU A 128 -5.07 -19.71 9.73
C GLU A 128 -4.55 -20.40 8.47
N TYR A 129 -4.46 -19.66 7.38
CA TYR A 129 -3.98 -20.17 6.11
C TYR A 129 -2.52 -20.63 6.18
N ILE A 130 -1.61 -19.85 6.79
CA ILE A 130 -0.21 -20.26 6.88
C ILE A 130 -0.03 -21.43 7.85
N VAL A 131 -0.71 -21.42 9.00
CA VAL A 131 -0.68 -22.52 9.97
C VAL A 131 -1.09 -23.83 9.30
N LYS A 132 -2.22 -23.85 8.58
CA LYS A 132 -2.68 -25.05 7.86
C LYS A 132 -1.66 -25.60 6.86
N ASN A 133 -0.95 -24.73 6.14
CA ASN A 133 0.07 -25.15 5.19
C ASN A 133 1.31 -25.72 5.90
N VAL A 134 1.75 -25.08 6.98
CA VAL A 134 2.90 -25.49 7.79
C VAL A 134 2.63 -26.80 8.53
N THR A 135 1.44 -26.99 9.11
CA THR A 135 1.07 -28.25 9.78
C THR A 135 1.20 -29.48 8.86
N LYS A 136 0.89 -29.30 7.56
CA LYS A 136 0.97 -30.40 6.58
C LYS A 136 2.38 -30.61 6.01
N HIS A 137 3.11 -29.55 5.69
CA HIS A 137 4.36 -29.63 4.91
C HIS A 137 5.62 -29.19 5.67
N GLY A 138 5.51 -28.73 6.92
CA GLY A 138 6.62 -28.23 7.74
C GLY A 138 7.19 -26.93 7.20
N THR A 139 8.50 -26.87 6.95
CA THR A 139 9.19 -25.71 6.36
C THR A 139 9.43 -25.86 4.84
N ASN A 140 8.87 -26.90 4.21
CA ASN A 140 9.08 -27.16 2.77
C ASN A 140 8.16 -26.31 1.87
N PHE A 141 8.47 -25.03 1.71
CA PHE A 141 7.64 -24.08 0.93
C PHE A 141 7.44 -24.47 -0.54
N LYS A 142 8.41 -25.16 -1.15
CA LYS A 142 8.28 -25.65 -2.53
C LYS A 142 7.15 -26.68 -2.63
N LYS A 143 7.06 -27.63 -1.68
CA LYS A 143 5.99 -28.63 -1.64
C LYS A 143 4.63 -27.97 -1.33
N MET A 144 4.60 -27.00 -0.40
CA MET A 144 3.37 -26.23 -0.12
C MET A 144 2.83 -25.52 -1.36
N SER A 145 3.72 -24.87 -2.12
CA SER A 145 3.29 -24.11 -3.31
C SER A 145 2.63 -24.99 -4.37
N MET A 146 3.00 -26.27 -4.45
CA MET A 146 2.43 -27.24 -5.37
C MET A 146 1.14 -27.89 -4.86
N ASP A 147 0.83 -27.79 -3.56
CA ASP A 147 -0.34 -28.42 -2.97
C ASP A 147 -1.60 -27.57 -3.17
N ILE A 148 -2.29 -27.83 -4.28
CA ILE A 148 -3.51 -27.12 -4.68
C ILE A 148 -4.61 -27.20 -3.61
N LYS A 149 -4.63 -28.25 -2.77
CA LYS A 149 -5.71 -28.44 -1.78
C LYS A 149 -5.51 -27.57 -0.54
N THR A 150 -4.27 -27.35 -0.11
CA THR A 150 -3.99 -26.50 1.06
C THR A 150 -3.67 -25.06 0.65
N ASN A 151 -2.99 -24.87 -0.48
CA ASN A 151 -2.69 -23.59 -1.06
C ASN A 151 -3.85 -23.07 -1.94
N ILE A 152 -4.98 -22.73 -1.31
CA ILE A 152 -6.17 -22.24 -2.01
C ILE A 152 -5.89 -20.91 -2.73
N GLU A 153 -5.06 -20.04 -2.15
CA GLU A 153 -4.68 -18.74 -2.74
C GLU A 153 -3.64 -18.85 -3.87
N GLN A 154 -3.11 -20.05 -4.15
CA GLN A 154 -2.08 -20.31 -5.16
C GLN A 154 -0.83 -19.42 -5.01
N GLU A 155 -0.43 -19.17 -3.75
CA GLU A 155 0.76 -18.38 -3.43
C GLU A 155 2.03 -19.13 -3.86
N THR A 156 3.01 -18.39 -4.39
CA THR A 156 4.31 -18.96 -4.75
C THR A 156 5.12 -19.31 -3.51
N ALA A 157 6.12 -20.19 -3.63
CA ALA A 157 6.98 -20.58 -2.51
C ALA A 157 7.61 -19.39 -1.77
N ARG A 158 8.05 -18.35 -2.50
CA ARG A 158 8.60 -17.12 -1.92
C ARG A 158 7.57 -16.29 -1.15
N GLN A 159 6.31 -16.32 -1.59
CA GLN A 159 5.23 -15.62 -0.88
C GLN A 159 4.88 -16.35 0.41
N LEU A 160 4.84 -17.68 0.38
CA LEU A 160 4.62 -18.51 1.56
C LEU A 160 5.75 -18.34 2.59
N GLU A 161 7.00 -18.31 2.14
CA GLU A 161 8.16 -18.05 3.01
C GLU A 161 8.05 -16.67 3.69
N LYS A 162 7.74 -15.61 2.92
CA LYS A 162 7.51 -14.27 3.49
C LYS A 162 6.34 -14.25 4.47
N LEU A 163 5.28 -14.99 4.17
CA LEU A 163 4.10 -15.07 5.03
C LEU A 163 4.44 -15.78 6.34
N TRP A 164 5.21 -16.86 6.26
CA TRP A 164 5.72 -17.59 7.42
C TRP A 164 6.67 -16.76 8.27
N LEU A 165 7.65 -16.07 7.67
CA LEU A 165 8.53 -15.15 8.38
C LEU A 165 7.75 -14.05 9.08
N LYS A 166 6.73 -13.51 8.40
CA LYS A 166 5.85 -12.52 9.00
C LYS A 166 5.11 -13.12 10.20
N PHE A 167 4.61 -14.35 10.10
CA PHE A 167 3.91 -15.06 11.18
C PHE A 167 4.82 -15.34 12.38
N LYS A 168 6.05 -15.83 12.14
CA LYS A 168 7.07 -16.00 13.18
C LYS A 168 7.35 -14.69 13.94
N GLY A 169 7.36 -13.56 13.24
CA GLY A 169 7.58 -12.25 13.83
C GLY A 169 6.39 -11.64 14.61
N LEU A 170 5.21 -12.28 14.63
CA LEU A 170 4.11 -11.82 15.49
C LEU A 170 4.40 -12.15 16.95
N LYS A 171 4.06 -11.21 17.83
CA LYS A 171 4.02 -11.46 19.28
C LYS A 171 2.92 -12.47 19.60
N GLU A 172 3.09 -13.18 20.71
CA GLU A 172 2.10 -14.16 21.18
C GLU A 172 0.70 -13.56 21.32
N GLU A 173 0.59 -12.33 21.85
CA GLU A 173 -0.67 -11.59 21.99
C GLU A 173 -1.38 -11.27 20.65
N GLU A 174 -0.62 -11.19 19.55
CA GLU A 174 -1.13 -10.85 18.22
C GLU A 174 -1.50 -12.10 17.41
N ARG A 175 -1.12 -13.28 17.90
CA ARG A 175 -1.46 -14.56 17.30
C ARG A 175 -2.79 -15.02 17.88
N VAL A 176 -3.83 -14.88 17.07
CA VAL A 176 -5.21 -15.20 17.48
C VAL A 176 -5.56 -16.67 17.19
N VAL A 177 -4.74 -17.32 16.36
CA VAL A 177 -5.03 -18.65 15.81
C VAL A 177 -4.30 -19.71 16.62
N ASP A 178 -5.05 -20.76 17.01
CA ASP A 178 -4.50 -21.97 17.61
C ASP A 178 -3.56 -22.68 16.62
N TRP A 179 -2.32 -22.91 17.02
CA TRP A 179 -1.31 -23.60 16.21
C TRP A 179 -1.03 -24.96 16.85
N GLY A 180 -1.19 -26.05 16.08
CA GLY A 180 -0.96 -27.39 16.62
C GLY A 180 0.51 -27.67 16.97
N GLU A 181 0.76 -28.72 17.76
CA GLU A 181 2.08 -29.13 18.31
C GLU A 181 3.22 -29.06 17.27
N ARG A 182 2.94 -29.49 16.03
CA ARG A 182 3.93 -29.51 14.93
C ARG A 182 4.44 -28.14 14.51
N VAL A 183 3.66 -27.09 14.76
CA VAL A 183 4.01 -25.69 14.45
C VAL A 183 4.75 -25.06 15.62
N GLU A 184 4.41 -25.48 16.84
CA GLU A 184 5.07 -25.08 18.08
C GLU A 184 6.53 -25.55 18.09
N GLU A 185 6.80 -26.81 17.76
CA GLU A 185 8.17 -27.36 17.63
C GLU A 185 9.03 -26.55 16.65
N LEU A 186 8.46 -26.14 15.51
CA LEU A 186 9.15 -25.33 14.48
C LEU A 186 9.38 -23.86 14.88
N LEU A 187 8.71 -23.40 15.94
CA LEU A 187 8.91 -22.08 16.52
C LEU A 187 9.98 -22.12 17.61
N GLU A 188 10.09 -23.22 18.36
CA GLU A 188 11.06 -23.42 19.45
C GLU A 188 12.47 -23.80 18.96
N GLU A 189 12.61 -24.46 17.81
CA GLU A 189 13.91 -24.90 17.26
C GLU A 189 14.95 -23.79 16.96
N GLU A 190 14.61 -22.50 17.14
CA GLU A 190 15.50 -21.36 16.81
C GLU A 190 15.70 -20.35 17.96
N GLU A 191 15.23 -20.62 19.19
CA GLU A 191 15.63 -19.88 20.40
C GLU A 191 16.89 -20.49 21.05
#